data_AF-A0A952FWV0-F1
#
_entry.id   AF-A0A952FWV0-F1
#
_cell.length_a   1.000
_cell.length_b   1.000
_cell.length_c   1.000
_cell.angle_alpha   90.00
_cell.angle_beta   90.00
_cell.angle_gamma   90.00
#
_symmetry.space_group_name_H-M   'P 1'
#
loop_
_entity.id
_entity.type
_entity.pdbx_description
1 polymer ?
#
loop_
_entity_poly.entity_id
_entity_poly.type
_entity_poly.pdbx_seq_one_letter_code
_entity_poly.pdbx_strand_id
1 'polypeptide(L)'
;MPGDEYGDRLFEAYAGVPDPWAYARLMDMRRFEGELTFRNIDAIAERWKAMTDGIDYQSKVAIVSTDPLDAVRVPAASPQFPSETICHFRDFHEAMDWLTASDAEGEARALAG
;
A
#
# COMPACT_ATOMS: atom_id res chain seq x y z
N MET A 1 -14.91 2.30 -9.97
CA MET A 1 -14.28 0.99 -10.28
C MET A 1 -14.55 0.07 -9.10
N PRO A 2 -15.17 -1.11 -9.29
CA PRO A 2 -15.36 -2.11 -8.25
C PRO A 2 -14.02 -2.56 -7.61
N GLY A 3 -14.06 -2.99 -6.35
CA GLY A 3 -12.84 -3.35 -5.61
C GLY A 3 -12.15 -4.63 -6.08
N ASP A 4 -12.90 -5.58 -6.65
CA ASP A 4 -12.38 -6.76 -7.34
C ASP A 4 -11.63 -6.36 -8.63
N GLU A 5 -12.22 -5.47 -9.44
CA GLU A 5 -11.57 -4.93 -10.64
C GLU A 5 -10.29 -4.15 -10.29
N TYR A 6 -10.25 -3.46 -9.14
CA TYR A 6 -9.03 -2.80 -8.65
C TYR A 6 -7.90 -3.81 -8.41
N GLY A 7 -8.18 -4.90 -7.70
CA GLY A 7 -7.20 -5.95 -7.42
C GLY A 7 -6.65 -6.57 -8.72
N ASP A 8 -7.52 -6.86 -9.68
CA ASP A 8 -7.09 -7.41 -10.96
C ASP A 8 -6.15 -6.47 -11.72
N ARG A 9 -6.50 -5.18 -11.82
CA ARG A 9 -5.65 -4.18 -12.47
C ARG A 9 -4.34 -3.94 -11.75
N LEU A 10 -4.33 -3.98 -10.40
CA LEU A 10 -3.12 -3.85 -9.61
C LEU A 10 -2.09 -4.94 -9.98
N PHE A 11 -2.54 -6.19 -10.03
CA PHE A 11 -1.66 -7.31 -10.37
C PHE A 11 -1.33 -7.41 -11.86
N GLU A 12 -2.22 -6.94 -12.74
CA GLU A 12 -1.88 -6.75 -14.16
C GLU A 12 -0.74 -5.73 -14.31
N ALA A 13 -0.79 -4.62 -13.56
CA ALA A 13 0.29 -3.64 -13.54
C ALA A 13 1.59 -4.23 -12.98
N TYR A 14 1.52 -4.99 -11.88
CA TYR A 14 2.70 -5.65 -11.31
C TYR A 14 3.33 -6.69 -12.23
N ALA A 15 2.55 -7.37 -13.09
CA ALA A 15 3.12 -8.29 -14.08
C ALA A 15 4.03 -7.58 -15.10
N GLY A 16 3.88 -6.27 -15.28
CA GLY A 16 4.74 -5.45 -16.15
C GLY A 16 5.98 -4.86 -15.46
N VAL A 17 6.14 -5.07 -14.14
CA VAL A 17 7.25 -4.52 -13.35
C VAL A 17 8.15 -5.67 -12.90
N PRO A 18 9.45 -5.66 -13.21
CA PRO A 18 10.39 -6.63 -12.64
C PRO A 18 10.42 -6.48 -11.12
N ASP A 19 10.31 -7.58 -10.37
CA ASP A 19 10.45 -7.62 -8.90
C ASP A 19 9.71 -6.50 -8.15
N PRO A 20 8.36 -6.40 -8.24
CA PRO A 20 7.57 -5.27 -7.73
C PRO A 20 7.73 -5.04 -6.22
N TRP A 21 8.11 -6.07 -5.46
CA TRP A 21 8.40 -5.99 -4.02
C TRP A 21 9.69 -5.22 -3.70
N ALA A 22 10.59 -5.02 -4.65
CA ALA A 22 11.87 -4.33 -4.45
C ALA A 22 11.75 -2.80 -4.44
N TYR A 23 10.55 -2.25 -4.68
CA TYR A 23 10.31 -0.81 -4.80
C TYR A 23 9.44 -0.29 -3.66
N ALA A 24 9.70 0.94 -3.25
CA ALA A 24 8.74 1.72 -2.49
C ALA A 24 7.57 2.12 -3.39
N ARG A 25 6.33 1.99 -2.91
CA ARG A 25 5.11 2.15 -3.72
C ARG A 25 4.23 3.28 -3.19
N LEU A 26 3.64 4.04 -4.11
CA LEU A 26 2.62 5.03 -3.82
C LEU A 26 1.30 4.62 -4.48
N MET A 27 0.25 4.47 -3.68
CA MET A 27 -1.11 4.19 -4.11
C MET A 27 -1.95 5.47 -3.96
N ASP A 28 -2.18 6.19 -5.05
CA ASP A 28 -3.00 7.41 -5.04
C ASP A 28 -4.48 7.08 -5.24
N MET A 29 -5.21 7.03 -4.13
CA MET A 29 -6.62 6.65 -4.06
C MET A 29 -7.55 7.87 -4.05
N ARG A 30 -7.04 9.11 -4.17
CA ARG A 30 -7.86 10.34 -4.06
C ARG A 30 -8.95 10.45 -5.13
N ARG A 31 -8.78 9.77 -6.26
CA ARG A 31 -9.77 9.71 -7.37
C ARG A 31 -10.50 8.37 -7.44
N PHE A 32 -10.26 7.48 -6.48
CA PHE A 32 -10.94 6.20 -6.43
C PHE A 32 -12.31 6.39 -5.80
N GLU A 33 -13.35 6.28 -6.62
CA GLU A 33 -14.76 6.40 -6.19
C GLU A 33 -15.39 5.05 -5.81
N GLY A 34 -14.60 3.96 -5.87
CA GLY A 34 -15.07 2.62 -5.49
C GLY A 34 -14.95 2.37 -3.99
N GLU A 35 -15.38 1.19 -3.56
CA GLU A 35 -15.15 0.69 -2.20
C GLU A 35 -14.18 -0.50 -2.24
N LEU A 36 -13.12 -0.44 -1.43
CA LEU A 36 -12.27 -1.59 -1.12
C LEU A 36 -12.75 -2.19 0.20
N THR A 37 -13.42 -3.33 0.11
CA THR A 37 -13.86 -4.07 1.29
C THR A 37 -12.70 -4.88 1.89
N PHE A 38 -12.82 -5.31 3.14
CA PHE A 38 -11.85 -6.23 3.75
C PHE A 38 -11.64 -7.50 2.92
N ARG A 39 -12.70 -8.04 2.30
CA ARG A 39 -12.58 -9.19 1.38
C ARG A 39 -11.69 -8.88 0.17
N ASN A 40 -11.76 -7.65 -0.37
CA ASN A 40 -10.88 -7.26 -1.48
C ASN A 40 -9.43 -7.16 -1.01
N ILE A 41 -9.21 -6.63 0.18
CA ILE A 41 -7.88 -6.54 0.80
C ILE A 41 -7.31 -7.94 1.03
N ASP A 42 -8.10 -8.87 1.59
CA ASP A 42 -7.69 -10.26 1.82
C ASP A 42 -7.26 -10.93 0.51
N ALA A 43 -8.04 -10.75 -0.57
CA ALA A 43 -7.70 -11.28 -1.89
C ALA A 43 -6.41 -10.67 -2.47
N ILE A 44 -6.16 -9.39 -2.22
CA ILE A 44 -4.90 -8.72 -2.61
C ILE A 44 -3.73 -9.28 -1.79
N ALA A 45 -3.90 -9.45 -0.48
CA ALA A 45 -2.88 -9.99 0.40
C ALA A 45 -2.50 -11.43 0.03
N GLU A 46 -3.48 -12.29 -0.28
CA GLU A 46 -3.24 -13.66 -0.73
C GLU A 46 -2.41 -13.71 -2.02
N ARG A 47 -2.78 -12.89 -3.02
CA ARG A 47 -2.07 -12.81 -4.30
C ARG A 47 -0.67 -12.24 -4.13
N TRP A 48 -0.52 -11.23 -3.27
CA TRP A 48 0.77 -10.63 -2.98
C TRP A 48 1.70 -11.63 -2.29
N LYS A 49 1.19 -12.33 -1.26
CA LYS A 49 1.93 -13.40 -0.58
C LYS A 49 2.38 -14.49 -1.56
N ALA A 50 1.52 -14.92 -2.49
CA ALA A 50 1.89 -15.90 -3.50
C ALA A 50 3.00 -15.41 -4.44
N MET A 51 3.03 -14.10 -4.73
CA MET A 51 4.06 -13.47 -5.56
C MET A 51 5.40 -13.34 -4.83
N THR A 52 5.38 -13.12 -3.51
CA THR A 52 6.59 -12.86 -2.72
C THR A 52 7.00 -14.04 -1.82
N ASP A 53 6.45 -15.23 -2.04
CA ASP A 53 6.74 -16.39 -1.18
C ASP A 53 8.22 -16.78 -1.25
N GLY A 54 8.85 -16.94 -0.08
CA GLY A 54 10.28 -17.24 0.03
C GLY A 54 11.23 -16.08 -0.31
N ILE A 55 10.72 -14.87 -0.57
CA ILE A 55 11.53 -13.69 -0.86
C ILE A 55 11.78 -12.90 0.42
N ASP A 56 13.05 -12.62 0.72
CA ASP A 56 13.43 -11.71 1.80
C ASP A 56 13.44 -10.27 1.27
N TYR A 57 12.47 -9.48 1.71
CA TYR A 57 12.36 -8.06 1.35
C TYR A 57 11.72 -7.26 2.49
N GLN A 58 11.94 -5.95 2.43
CA GLN A 58 11.21 -4.94 3.20
C GLN A 58 10.92 -3.78 2.26
N SER A 59 9.67 -3.31 2.22
CA SER A 59 9.29 -2.20 1.34
C SER A 59 8.30 -1.23 2.00
N LYS A 60 8.33 0.02 1.56
CA LYS A 60 7.39 1.07 2.01
C LYS A 60 6.21 1.18 1.05
N VAL A 61 5.00 1.30 1.58
CA VAL A 61 3.80 1.59 0.80
C VAL A 61 3.08 2.80 1.39
N ALA A 62 2.94 3.86 0.60
CA ALA A 62 2.14 5.01 0.95
C ALA A 62 0.78 4.94 0.28
N ILE A 63 -0.29 5.05 1.05
CA ILE A 63 -1.67 5.11 0.56
C ILE A 63 -2.16 6.55 0.72
N VAL A 64 -2.37 7.26 -0.39
CA VAL A 64 -2.86 8.64 -0.37
C VAL A 64 -4.37 8.64 -0.60
N SER A 65 -5.15 8.98 0.42
CA SER A 65 -6.62 9.00 0.34
C SER A 65 -7.21 10.14 1.18
N THR A 66 -8.31 10.71 0.70
CA THR A 66 -9.11 11.68 1.44
C THR A 66 -10.25 11.04 2.22
N ASP A 67 -10.48 9.72 2.09
CA ASP A 67 -11.48 9.01 2.88
C ASP A 67 -11.00 8.93 4.35
N PRO A 68 -11.73 9.54 5.31
CA PRO A 68 -11.37 9.47 6.71
C PRO A 68 -11.38 8.04 7.28
N LEU A 69 -12.10 7.09 6.66
CA LEU A 69 -12.11 5.69 7.09
C LEU A 69 -10.79 4.99 6.76
N ASP A 70 -10.06 5.43 5.75
CA ASP A 70 -8.79 4.81 5.36
C ASP A 70 -7.70 4.99 6.43
N ALA A 71 -7.76 6.08 7.20
CA ALA A 71 -6.89 6.29 8.36
C ALA A 71 -7.03 5.20 9.43
N VAL A 72 -8.17 4.47 9.45
CA VAL A 72 -8.41 3.34 10.37
C VAL A 72 -8.25 2.00 9.64
N ARG A 73 -8.75 1.90 8.41
CA ARG A 73 -8.73 0.66 7.62
C ARG A 73 -7.31 0.26 7.22
N VAL A 74 -6.47 1.21 6.84
CA VAL A 74 -5.09 0.94 6.42
C VAL A 74 -4.29 0.29 7.56
N PRO A 75 -4.18 0.89 8.77
CA PRO A 75 -3.49 0.23 9.87
C PRO A 75 -4.07 -1.14 10.26
N ALA A 76 -5.40 -1.32 10.14
CA ALA A 76 -6.05 -2.59 10.42
C ALA A 76 -5.72 -3.69 9.39
N ALA A 77 -5.43 -3.29 8.15
CA ALA A 77 -5.05 -4.19 7.06
C ALA A 77 -3.54 -4.48 7.02
N SER A 78 -2.69 -3.56 7.48
CA SER A 78 -1.23 -3.68 7.43
C SER A 78 -0.64 -5.01 7.95
N PRO A 79 -1.18 -5.66 9.01
CA PRO A 79 -0.68 -6.95 9.47
C PRO A 79 -0.75 -8.08 8.44
N GLN A 80 -1.55 -7.94 7.37
CA GLN A 80 -1.61 -8.90 6.28
C GLN A 80 -0.37 -8.84 5.35
N PHE A 81 0.44 -7.77 5.45
CA PHE A 81 1.62 -7.51 4.64
C PHE A 81 2.87 -7.36 5.53
N PRO A 82 3.36 -8.46 6.12
CA PRO A 82 4.37 -8.40 7.19
C PRO A 82 5.76 -7.89 6.76
N SER A 83 6.04 -7.87 5.46
CA SER A 83 7.26 -7.34 4.86
C SER A 83 7.09 -5.92 4.31
N GLU A 84 5.96 -5.28 4.64
CA GLU A 84 5.64 -3.93 4.19
C GLU A 84 5.37 -3.01 5.36
N THR A 85 6.00 -1.84 5.33
CA THR A 85 5.59 -0.70 6.15
C THR A 85 4.55 0.07 5.36
N ILE A 86 3.27 -0.03 5.76
CA ILE A 86 2.15 0.61 5.08
C ILE A 86 1.64 1.79 5.90
N CYS A 87 1.61 2.99 5.30
CA CYS A 87 1.16 4.22 5.93
C CYS A 87 0.10 4.93 5.08
N HIS A 88 -0.89 5.52 5.75
CA HIS A 88 -1.91 6.37 5.13
C HIS A 88 -1.50 7.84 5.20
N PHE A 89 -1.77 8.57 4.12
CA PHE A 89 -1.53 10.00 4.01
C PHE A 89 -2.75 10.68 3.37
N ARG A 90 -2.98 11.93 3.72
CA ARG A 90 -3.98 12.78 3.04
C ARG A 90 -3.35 13.65 1.95
N ASP A 91 -2.07 13.95 2.08
CA ASP A 91 -1.31 14.75 1.13
C ASP A 91 -0.30 13.91 0.34
N PHE A 92 -0.15 14.25 -0.93
CA PHE A 92 0.74 13.54 -1.84
C PHE A 92 2.22 13.86 -1.59
N HIS A 93 2.54 15.13 -1.27
CA HIS A 93 3.92 15.53 -1.03
C HIS A 93 4.43 14.91 0.26
N GLU A 94 3.62 14.89 1.31
CA GLU A 94 3.94 14.21 2.57
C GLU A 94 4.24 12.71 2.35
N ALA A 95 3.39 12.03 1.57
CA ALA A 95 3.60 10.62 1.21
C ALA A 95 4.92 10.41 0.44
N MET A 96 5.23 11.29 -0.51
CA MET A 96 6.48 11.22 -1.29
C MET A 96 7.72 11.52 -0.46
N ASP A 97 7.64 12.52 0.42
CA ASP A 97 8.73 12.84 1.36
C ASP A 97 8.99 11.64 2.26
N TRP A 98 7.95 10.97 2.74
CA TRP A 98 8.08 9.76 3.55
C TRP A 98 8.69 8.57 2.78
N LEU A 99 8.24 8.32 1.54
CA LEU A 99 8.77 7.23 0.70
C LEU A 99 10.25 7.42 0.36
N THR A 100 10.68 8.67 0.19
CA THR A 100 12.05 9.02 -0.20
C THR A 100 12.97 9.30 0.99
N ALA A 101 12.42 9.48 2.19
CA ALA A 101 13.19 9.64 3.41
C ALA A 101 14.00 8.38 3.71
N SER A 102 15.25 8.60 4.14
CA SER A 102 16.10 7.54 4.69
C SER A 102 15.39 6.88 5.88
N ASP A 103 15.58 5.58 6.07
CA ASP A 103 14.73 4.76 6.96
C ASP A 103 14.60 5.27 8.40
N ALA A 104 15.64 5.90 8.95
CA ALA A 104 15.59 6.51 10.29
C ALA A 104 14.66 7.74 10.40
N GLU A 105 14.46 8.49 9.31
CA GLU A 105 13.68 9.74 9.30
C GLU A 105 12.23 9.52 8.86
N GLY A 106 12.00 8.54 7.98
CA GLY A 106 10.67 8.19 7.49
C GLY A 106 9.79 7.56 8.57
N GLU A 107 10.32 6.57 9.31
CA GLU A 107 9.54 5.84 10.34
C GLU A 107 9.04 6.77 11.47
N ALA A 108 9.87 7.71 11.90
CA ALA A 108 9.52 8.66 12.97
C ALA A 108 8.40 9.63 12.59
N ARG A 109 8.27 10.01 11.31
CA ARG A 109 7.21 10.91 10.83
C ARG A 109 5.87 10.20 10.67
N ALA A 110 5.87 8.97 10.17
CA ALA A 110 4.65 8.18 9.99
C ALA A 110 3.92 7.84 11.29
N LEU A 111 4.64 7.72 12.40
CA LEU A 111 4.06 7.43 13.73
C LEU A 111 3.53 8.69 14.45
N ALA A 112 3.77 9.88 13.89
CA ALA A 112 3.47 11.17 14.53
C ALA A 112 2.28 11.93 13.91
N GLY A 113 1.76 11.48 12.76
CA GLY A 113 0.58 12.03 12.08
C GLY A 113 -0.67 11.19 12.31
#